data_AF-A0A415HVD5-F1
#
_entry.id   AF-A0A415HVD5-F1
#
_cell.length_a   1.000
_cell.length_b   1.000
_cell.length_c   1.000
_cell.angle_alpha   90.00
_cell.angle_beta   90.00
_cell.angle_gamma   90.00
#
_symmetry.space_group_name_H-M   'P 1'
#
loop_
_entity.id
_entity.type
_entity.pdbx_description
1 polymer ?
#
loop_
_entity_poly.entity_id
_entity_poly.type
_entity_poly.pdbx_seq_one_letter_code
_entity_poly.pdbx_strand_id
1 'polypeptide(L)'
;MNGLAVKDIEFNGATLRAAQDVAGKIWVGIRWMCMGIGFDEDKMKNERKKIQKDIVLNEGVKFYPLGSGNSDTEVLCLDLDYIPLWLAKISITPTMQKENPDLVQKLITYQLKAKDVLAEAFLPKKEEIVPAQSNMIQLQLPNLPDYSGNFQELNEKIDKLYSDMGKLANLLIEMKEGSKISVDIPESINHGNLLEVLEHSAITEWKKKIYSMIDRLIDAGKCKERSECLQYIYKYMNKNYGVVWDQEMKEYAIQNGKKPSTIDLTYNNETYRSIFESILVDLVENNTSQDEEMVCMTDKIITPLIAKYNDNSNAGCATYKLVYARMDKIKPICWSNREARYINKHEKKTATKKNIINDSKSLMKIFRAAVKQMLEEE
;
A
#
# COMPACT_ATOMS: atom_id res chain seq x y z
N MET A 1 -44.68 -23.62 26.02
CA MET A 1 -43.31 -23.49 26.56
C MET A 1 -42.39 -24.12 25.53
N ASN A 2 -41.85 -23.32 24.61
CA ASN A 2 -41.44 -23.83 23.30
C ASN A 2 -39.93 -23.91 23.20
N GLY A 3 -39.37 -25.11 23.33
CA GLY A 3 -38.20 -25.68 22.62
C GLY A 3 -36.93 -24.86 22.33
N LEU A 4 -36.75 -23.66 22.90
CA LEU A 4 -35.63 -22.77 22.62
C LEU A 4 -34.45 -23.09 23.56
N ALA A 5 -33.34 -23.57 22.99
CA ALA A 5 -32.11 -23.76 23.74
C ALA A 5 -31.37 -22.42 23.82
N VAL A 6 -31.32 -21.83 25.01
CA VAL A 6 -30.61 -20.55 25.25
C VAL A 6 -29.18 -20.85 25.67
N LYS A 7 -28.21 -20.17 25.04
CA LYS A 7 -26.79 -20.27 25.37
C LYS A 7 -26.20 -18.88 25.55
N ASP A 8 -25.48 -18.70 26.65
CA ASP A 8 -24.68 -17.53 26.92
C ASP A 8 -23.23 -17.81 26.45
N ILE A 9 -22.67 -16.90 25.66
CA ILE A 9 -21.36 -17.00 25.02
C ILE A 9 -20.53 -15.80 25.43
N GLU A 10 -19.33 -16.03 25.96
CA GLU A 10 -18.39 -14.93 26.20
C GLU A 10 -17.73 -14.51 24.89
N PHE A 11 -17.87 -13.23 24.52
CA PHE A 11 -17.27 -12.67 23.32
C PHE A 11 -16.73 -11.27 23.62
N ASN A 12 -15.42 -11.10 23.39
CA ASN A 12 -14.71 -9.83 23.59
C ASN A 12 -14.91 -9.21 24.99
N GLY A 13 -14.94 -10.06 26.03
CA GLY A 13 -15.14 -9.66 27.43
C GLY A 13 -16.59 -9.35 27.82
N ALA A 14 -17.57 -9.69 26.97
CA ALA A 14 -19.00 -9.51 27.25
C ALA A 14 -19.78 -10.81 27.03
N THR A 15 -20.80 -11.04 27.85
CA THR A 15 -21.70 -12.18 27.73
C THR A 15 -22.80 -11.89 26.71
N LEU A 16 -22.73 -12.55 25.56
CA LEU A 16 -23.74 -12.51 24.51
C LEU A 16 -24.75 -13.64 24.71
N ARG A 17 -26.03 -13.34 24.58
CA ARG A 17 -27.10 -14.34 24.68
C ARG A 17 -27.66 -14.68 23.31
N ALA A 18 -27.67 -15.96 22.99
CA ALA A 18 -28.28 -16.50 21.77
C ALA A 18 -29.28 -17.62 22.12
N ALA A 19 -30.29 -17.80 21.27
CA ALA A 19 -31.29 -18.84 21.39
C ALA A 19 -31.36 -19.65 20.10
N GLN A 20 -31.39 -20.97 20.21
CA GLN A 20 -31.56 -21.87 19.08
C GLN A 20 -33.01 -22.31 18.97
N ASP A 21 -33.61 -22.09 17.80
CA ASP A 21 -34.97 -22.52 17.48
C ASP A 21 -35.02 -24.04 17.18
N VAL A 22 -36.21 -24.64 17.19
CA VAL A 22 -36.43 -26.07 16.90
C VAL A 22 -35.95 -26.49 15.50
N ALA A 23 -35.81 -25.53 14.59
CA ALA A 23 -35.23 -25.72 13.25
C ALA A 23 -33.68 -25.71 13.23
N GLY A 24 -33.02 -25.57 14.39
CA GLY A 24 -31.55 -25.51 14.51
C GLY A 24 -30.96 -24.13 14.23
N LYS A 25 -31.77 -23.14 13.86
CA LYS A 25 -31.36 -21.77 13.54
C LYS A 25 -31.04 -20.96 14.79
N ILE A 26 -29.93 -20.21 14.76
CA ILE A 26 -29.41 -19.47 15.91
C ILE A 26 -29.84 -18.00 15.83
N TRP A 27 -30.44 -17.52 16.90
CA TRP A 27 -30.95 -16.16 17.04
C TRP A 27 -30.20 -15.43 18.13
N VAL A 28 -29.58 -14.30 17.81
CA VAL A 28 -28.75 -13.53 18.75
C VAL A 28 -29.53 -12.33 19.26
N GLY A 29 -29.58 -12.16 20.58
CA GLY A 29 -30.27 -11.03 21.19
C GLY A 29 -29.48 -9.73 21.00
N ILE A 30 -30.03 -8.78 20.24
CA ILE A 30 -29.36 -7.51 19.91
C ILE A 30 -29.03 -6.69 21.16
N ARG A 31 -29.84 -6.81 22.22
CA ARG A 31 -29.59 -6.15 23.52
C ARG A 31 -28.20 -6.47 24.08
N TRP A 32 -27.85 -7.76 24.18
CA TRP A 32 -26.58 -8.19 24.77
C TRP A 32 -25.40 -7.83 23.89
N MET A 33 -25.56 -7.85 22.57
CA MET A 33 -24.51 -7.38 21.66
C MET A 33 -24.26 -5.88 21.78
N CYS A 34 -25.31 -5.06 21.83
CA CYS A 34 -25.12 -3.62 22.03
C CYS A 34 -24.48 -3.30 23.38
N MET A 35 -24.85 -4.03 24.44
CA MET A 35 -24.19 -3.93 25.76
C MET A 35 -22.72 -4.34 25.69
N GLY A 36 -22.39 -5.41 24.96
CA GLY A 36 -21.01 -5.86 24.77
C GLY A 36 -20.13 -4.89 23.98
N ILE A 37 -20.72 -4.15 23.02
CA ILE A 37 -20.05 -3.08 22.29
C ILE A 37 -19.89 -1.82 23.17
N GLY A 38 -20.81 -1.61 24.11
CA GLY A 38 -20.82 -0.46 25.02
C GLY A 38 -21.78 0.66 24.61
N PHE A 39 -22.82 0.35 23.83
CA PHE A 39 -23.85 1.33 23.46
C PHE A 39 -24.71 1.73 24.66
N ASP A 40 -25.08 3.00 24.70
CA ASP A 40 -26.09 3.51 25.63
C ASP A 40 -27.51 3.02 25.26
N GLU A 41 -28.45 3.16 26.19
CA GLU A 41 -29.84 2.73 26.02
C GLU A 41 -30.57 3.45 24.86
N ASP A 42 -30.19 4.69 24.54
CA ASP A 42 -30.85 5.47 23.50
C ASP A 42 -30.36 5.06 22.10
N LYS A 43 -29.06 4.80 21.95
CA LYS A 43 -28.45 4.17 20.77
C LYS A 43 -28.99 2.77 20.57
N MET A 44 -29.13 1.98 21.65
CA MET A 44 -29.77 0.65 21.57
C MET A 44 -31.18 0.72 21.01
N LYS A 45 -32.02 1.66 21.50
CA LYS A 45 -33.37 1.86 20.97
C LYS A 45 -33.35 2.32 19.52
N ASN A 46 -32.43 3.21 19.15
CA ASN A 46 -32.31 3.71 17.79
C ASN A 46 -31.90 2.59 16.82
N GLU A 47 -30.91 1.78 17.18
CA GLU A 47 -30.45 0.65 16.36
C GLU A 47 -31.56 -0.41 16.19
N ARG A 48 -32.31 -0.73 17.25
CA ARG A 48 -33.49 -1.62 17.11
C ARG A 48 -34.53 -1.07 16.13
N LYS A 49 -34.80 0.23 16.17
CA LYS A 49 -35.72 0.88 15.21
C LYS A 49 -35.17 0.86 13.78
N LYS A 50 -33.86 1.03 13.60
CA LYS A 50 -33.21 0.95 12.28
C LYS A 50 -33.30 -0.46 11.71
N ILE A 51 -33.00 -1.48 12.51
CA ILE A 51 -33.11 -2.90 12.12
C ILE A 51 -34.52 -3.22 11.63
N GLN A 52 -35.56 -2.80 12.36
CA GLN A 52 -36.95 -3.06 11.98
C GLN A 52 -37.40 -2.28 10.73
N LYS A 53 -36.84 -1.09 10.49
CA LYS A 53 -37.16 -0.27 9.32
C LYS A 53 -36.40 -0.68 8.06
N ASP A 54 -35.28 -1.38 8.23
CA ASP A 54 -34.43 -1.80 7.12
C ASP A 54 -35.05 -3.01 6.42
N ILE A 55 -35.24 -2.89 5.11
CA ILE A 55 -35.95 -3.89 4.29
C ILE A 55 -35.26 -5.25 4.36
N VAL A 56 -33.92 -5.28 4.44
CA VAL A 56 -33.14 -6.53 4.42
C VAL A 56 -33.00 -7.09 5.83
N LEU A 57 -32.69 -6.26 6.83
CA LEU A 57 -32.53 -6.76 8.20
C LEU A 57 -33.84 -7.25 8.81
N ASN A 58 -34.98 -6.65 8.44
CA ASN A 58 -36.28 -7.03 8.97
C ASN A 58 -36.69 -8.48 8.61
N GLU A 59 -36.16 -9.03 7.51
CA GLU A 59 -36.37 -10.45 7.15
C GLU A 59 -35.73 -11.42 8.16
N GLY A 60 -34.65 -10.98 8.82
CA GLY A 60 -33.91 -11.74 9.81
C GLY A 60 -34.30 -11.47 11.26
N VAL A 61 -35.42 -10.77 11.53
CA VAL A 61 -35.85 -10.39 12.89
C VAL A 61 -36.89 -11.36 13.45
N LYS A 62 -36.67 -11.83 14.68
CA LYS A 62 -37.70 -12.48 15.50
C LYS A 62 -37.64 -12.00 16.94
N PHE A 63 -38.79 -12.01 17.60
CA PHE A 63 -38.88 -11.72 19.03
C PHE A 63 -38.92 -13.02 19.82
N TYR A 64 -38.06 -13.12 20.83
CA TYR A 64 -38.05 -14.23 21.78
C TYR A 64 -38.09 -13.70 23.20
N PRO A 65 -38.76 -14.40 24.13
CA PRO A 65 -38.82 -14.02 25.54
C PRO A 65 -37.50 -14.38 26.23
N LEU A 66 -36.43 -13.64 25.92
CA LEU A 66 -35.07 -13.85 26.47
C LEU A 66 -34.75 -12.95 27.67
N GLY A 67 -35.75 -12.24 28.18
CA GLY A 67 -35.64 -11.28 29.29
C GLY A 67 -34.91 -11.82 30.52
N SER A 68 -34.41 -10.90 31.34
CA SER A 68 -33.83 -11.23 32.66
C SER A 68 -34.91 -11.09 33.72
N GLY A 69 -35.20 -12.17 34.47
CA GLY A 69 -36.22 -12.23 35.53
C GLY A 69 -37.62 -12.69 35.06
N ASN A 70 -38.63 -12.57 35.95
CA ASN A 70 -40.05 -12.93 35.71
C ASN A 70 -40.79 -12.04 34.70
N SER A 71 -40.08 -11.36 33.80
CA SER A 71 -40.69 -10.56 32.75
C SER A 71 -40.60 -11.33 31.43
N ASP A 72 -41.75 -11.66 30.84
CA ASP A 72 -41.89 -12.15 29.46
C ASP A 72 -41.57 -11.02 28.47
N THR A 73 -40.44 -10.32 28.66
CA THR A 73 -40.04 -9.25 27.79
C THR A 73 -39.50 -9.84 26.49
N GLU A 74 -40.27 -9.62 25.42
CA GLU A 74 -39.87 -9.93 24.06
C GLU A 74 -38.62 -9.11 23.69
N VAL A 75 -37.50 -9.82 23.51
CA VAL A 75 -36.25 -9.21 23.07
C VAL A 75 -36.12 -9.40 21.56
N LEU A 76 -35.77 -8.32 20.88
CA LEU A 76 -35.43 -8.37 19.47
C LEU A 76 -34.18 -9.20 19.27
N CYS A 77 -34.35 -10.32 18.57
CA CYS A 77 -33.28 -11.21 18.16
C CYS A 77 -33.10 -11.10 16.65
N LEU A 78 -31.85 -11.10 16.22
CA LEU A 78 -31.49 -11.13 14.83
C LEU A 78 -30.83 -12.48 14.54
N ASP A 79 -31.19 -13.05 13.40
CA ASP A 79 -30.54 -14.26 12.89
C ASP A 79 -29.02 -14.09 12.77
N LEU A 80 -28.27 -15.13 13.12
CA LEU A 80 -26.80 -15.11 13.13
C LEU A 80 -26.22 -14.66 11.78
N ASP A 81 -26.82 -15.08 10.68
CA ASP A 81 -26.38 -14.77 9.32
C ASP A 81 -26.56 -13.28 8.96
N TYR A 82 -27.47 -12.58 9.64
CA TYR A 82 -27.76 -11.16 9.42
C TYR A 82 -26.92 -10.24 10.35
N ILE A 83 -26.19 -10.81 11.31
CA ILE A 83 -25.34 -10.04 12.25
C ILE A 83 -24.21 -9.29 11.53
N PRO A 84 -23.44 -9.91 10.61
CA PRO A 84 -22.40 -9.19 9.87
C PRO A 84 -22.95 -8.00 9.08
N LEU A 85 -24.13 -8.17 8.47
CA LEU A 85 -24.79 -7.13 7.69
C LEU A 85 -25.24 -5.96 8.58
N TRP A 86 -25.79 -6.26 9.77
CA TRP A 86 -26.15 -5.23 10.74
C TRP A 86 -24.92 -4.47 11.25
N LEU A 87 -23.85 -5.19 11.66
CA LEU A 87 -22.62 -4.56 12.15
C LEU A 87 -21.98 -3.65 11.09
N ALA A 88 -21.99 -4.04 9.82
CA ALA A 88 -21.46 -3.23 8.71
C ALA A 88 -22.25 -1.92 8.49
N LYS A 89 -23.54 -1.89 8.82
CA LYS A 89 -24.39 -0.69 8.69
C LYS A 89 -24.19 0.32 9.82
N ILE A 90 -23.48 -0.03 10.89
CA ILE A 90 -23.14 0.89 11.97
C ILE A 90 -21.91 1.70 11.57
N SER A 91 -22.12 2.96 11.17
CA SER A 91 -21.04 3.88 10.83
C SER A 91 -20.38 4.46 12.09
N ILE A 92 -19.06 4.42 12.14
CA ILE A 92 -18.27 5.08 13.19
C ILE A 92 -18.21 6.58 12.88
N THR A 93 -18.77 7.42 13.76
CA THR A 93 -18.74 8.88 13.59
C THR A 93 -17.57 9.51 14.36
N PRO A 94 -17.03 10.67 13.89
CA PRO A 94 -15.96 11.38 14.61
C PRO A 94 -16.34 11.78 16.05
N THR A 95 -17.62 12.06 16.28
CA THR A 95 -18.17 12.35 17.62
C THR A 95 -18.09 11.14 18.54
N MET A 96 -18.42 9.94 18.05
CA MET A 96 -18.31 8.70 18.83
C MET A 96 -16.87 8.38 19.19
N GLN A 97 -15.92 8.64 18.30
CA GLN A 97 -14.50 8.42 18.54
C GLN A 97 -13.93 9.36 19.61
N LYS A 98 -14.44 10.60 19.66
CA LYS A 98 -14.06 11.59 20.68
C LYS A 98 -14.68 11.30 22.05
N GLU A 99 -15.92 10.83 22.09
CA GLU A 99 -16.65 10.60 23.34
C GLU A 99 -16.32 9.27 24.01
N ASN A 100 -16.14 8.19 23.24
CA ASN A 100 -15.85 6.87 23.79
C ASN A 100 -14.99 6.03 22.81
N PRO A 101 -13.65 6.20 22.82
CA PRO A 101 -12.75 5.48 21.92
C PRO A 101 -12.76 3.96 22.16
N ASP A 102 -12.99 3.49 23.40
CA ASP A 102 -13.03 2.06 23.73
C ASP A 102 -14.22 1.34 23.07
N LEU A 103 -15.38 2.01 23.02
CA LEU A 103 -16.55 1.54 22.29
C LEU A 103 -16.25 1.42 20.80
N VAL A 104 -15.56 2.41 20.22
CA VAL A 104 -15.18 2.38 18.81
C VAL A 104 -14.21 1.24 18.52
N GLN A 105 -13.20 1.01 19.37
CA GLN A 105 -12.28 -0.13 19.22
C GLN A 105 -13.00 -1.48 19.30
N LYS A 106 -13.96 -1.63 20.23
CA LYS A 106 -14.80 -2.84 20.30
C LYS A 106 -15.64 -3.00 19.04
N LEU A 107 -16.27 -1.95 18.55
CA LEU A 107 -17.08 -2.00 17.32
C LEU A 107 -16.22 -2.40 16.10
N ILE A 108 -15.03 -1.82 15.95
CA ILE A 108 -14.06 -2.21 14.90
C ILE A 108 -13.69 -3.69 15.05
N THR A 109 -13.40 -4.15 16.27
CA THR A 109 -13.07 -5.55 16.53
C THR A 109 -14.20 -6.49 16.12
N TYR A 110 -15.45 -6.12 16.41
CA TYR A 110 -16.62 -6.90 16.00
C TYR A 110 -16.80 -6.91 14.48
N GLN A 111 -16.60 -5.76 13.80
CA GLN A 111 -16.68 -5.67 12.34
C GLN A 111 -15.57 -6.47 11.64
N LEU A 112 -14.33 -6.40 12.13
CA LEU A 112 -13.20 -7.15 11.57
C LEU A 112 -13.39 -8.66 11.73
N LYS A 113 -13.83 -9.12 12.91
CA LYS A 113 -14.14 -10.54 13.12
C LYS A 113 -15.29 -11.02 12.25
N ALA A 114 -16.35 -10.22 12.06
CA ALA A 114 -17.44 -10.56 11.15
C ALA A 114 -16.97 -10.65 9.69
N LYS A 115 -16.06 -9.76 9.27
CA LYS A 115 -15.40 -9.82 7.96
C LYS A 115 -14.56 -11.09 7.81
N ASP A 116 -13.80 -11.48 8.83
CA ASP A 116 -12.97 -12.69 8.79
C ASP A 116 -13.82 -13.97 8.73
N VAL A 117 -14.94 -14.05 9.46
CA VAL A 117 -15.89 -15.19 9.39
C VAL A 117 -16.51 -15.31 7.99
N LEU A 118 -16.88 -14.18 7.37
CA LEU A 118 -17.36 -14.18 5.99
C LEU A 118 -16.26 -14.61 5.02
N ALA A 119 -15.03 -14.11 5.18
CA ALA A 119 -13.90 -14.48 4.34
C ALA A 119 -13.55 -15.97 4.46
N GLU A 120 -13.58 -16.54 5.67
CA GLU A 120 -13.34 -17.95 5.92
C GLU A 120 -14.36 -18.87 5.21
N ALA A 121 -15.59 -18.40 5.00
CA ALA A 121 -16.59 -19.16 4.24
C ALA A 121 -16.30 -19.20 2.72
N PHE A 122 -15.61 -18.20 2.17
CA PHE A 122 -15.29 -18.11 0.74
C PHE A 122 -13.87 -18.57 0.39
N LEU A 123 -12.94 -18.49 1.34
CA LEU A 123 -11.60 -19.02 1.18
C LEU A 123 -11.61 -20.52 1.44
N PRO A 124 -10.88 -21.33 0.65
CA PRO A 124 -10.74 -22.74 0.94
C PRO A 124 -10.16 -22.87 2.34
N LYS A 125 -10.85 -23.59 3.23
CA LYS A 125 -10.31 -23.99 4.53
C LYS A 125 -8.97 -24.65 4.23
N LYS A 126 -7.87 -23.95 4.52
CA LYS A 126 -6.58 -24.60 4.63
C LYS A 126 -6.78 -25.60 5.76
N GLU A 127 -6.82 -26.88 5.42
CA GLU A 127 -6.57 -27.92 6.39
C GLU A 127 -5.33 -27.46 7.16
N GLU A 128 -5.49 -27.29 8.47
CA GLU A 128 -4.35 -27.05 9.33
C GLU A 128 -3.37 -28.17 9.02
N ILE A 129 -2.21 -27.79 8.48
CA ILE A 129 -1.06 -28.68 8.42
C ILE A 129 -0.67 -28.85 9.89
N VAL A 130 -1.30 -29.82 10.54
CA VAL A 130 -0.77 -30.43 11.75
C VAL A 130 0.70 -30.73 11.42
N PRO A 131 1.69 -30.34 12.25
CA PRO A 131 3.07 -30.73 12.03
C PRO A 131 3.18 -32.24 12.29
N ALA A 132 2.68 -33.03 11.34
CA ALA A 132 2.98 -34.43 11.23
C ALA A 132 4.43 -34.50 10.79
N GLN A 133 5.27 -34.92 11.73
CA GLN A 133 6.59 -35.48 11.55
C GLN A 133 6.95 -35.74 10.08
N SER A 134 7.84 -34.89 9.56
CA SER A 134 8.85 -35.22 8.55
C SER A 134 8.52 -36.34 7.57
N ASN A 135 7.48 -36.17 6.74
CA ASN A 135 7.37 -36.95 5.51
C ASN A 135 7.59 -36.00 4.34
N MET A 136 8.84 -35.95 3.89
CA MET A 136 9.24 -35.28 2.66
C MET A 136 8.46 -35.87 1.49
N ILE A 137 7.53 -35.10 0.92
CA ILE A 137 6.99 -35.42 -0.40
C ILE A 137 8.06 -35.03 -1.41
N GLN A 138 8.82 -36.02 -1.88
CA GLN A 138 9.76 -35.84 -2.98
C GLN A 138 8.96 -35.81 -4.28
N LEU A 139 8.67 -34.60 -4.79
CA LEU A 139 8.14 -34.42 -6.13
C LEU A 139 9.25 -34.76 -7.14
N GLN A 140 9.24 -35.99 -7.66
CA GLN A 140 10.12 -36.38 -8.76
C GLN A 140 9.59 -35.75 -10.06
N LEU A 141 10.05 -34.54 -10.38
CA LEU A 141 9.96 -33.97 -11.72
C LEU A 141 11.25 -34.35 -12.49
N PRO A 142 11.15 -35.05 -13.62
CA PRO A 142 12.33 -35.44 -14.38
C PRO A 142 13.01 -34.20 -15.00
N ASN A 143 14.33 -34.08 -14.82
CA ASN A 143 15.27 -33.09 -15.40
C ASN A 143 15.49 -31.74 -14.68
N LEU A 144 15.33 -31.62 -13.36
CA LEU A 144 15.91 -30.48 -12.62
C LEU A 144 17.34 -30.80 -12.11
N PRO A 145 18.29 -29.86 -12.17
CA PRO A 145 19.56 -29.96 -11.46
C PRO A 145 19.32 -30.17 -9.96
N ASP A 146 20.11 -31.03 -9.32
CA ASP A 146 19.96 -31.38 -7.91
C ASP A 146 20.32 -30.17 -7.01
N TYR A 147 19.30 -29.45 -6.54
CA TYR A 147 19.46 -28.30 -5.64
C TYR A 147 19.55 -28.71 -4.15
N SER A 148 19.55 -30.01 -3.83
CA SER A 148 19.57 -30.50 -2.44
C SER A 148 20.78 -29.98 -1.64
N GLY A 149 21.96 -29.92 -2.28
CA GLY A 149 23.19 -29.41 -1.65
C GLY A 149 23.12 -27.92 -1.27
N ASN A 150 22.47 -27.09 -2.10
CA ASN A 150 22.37 -25.65 -1.84
C ASN A 150 21.46 -25.33 -0.64
N PHE A 151 20.43 -26.16 -0.42
CA PHE A 151 19.53 -26.00 0.72
C PHE A 151 20.19 -26.38 2.04
N GLN A 152 21.06 -27.39 2.03
CA GLN A 152 21.78 -27.80 3.22
C GLN A 152 22.78 -26.72 3.67
N GLU A 153 23.58 -26.17 2.74
CA GLU A 153 24.46 -25.03 3.06
C GLU A 153 23.68 -23.80 3.55
N LEU A 154 22.48 -23.55 3.03
CA LEU A 154 21.66 -22.42 3.43
C LEU A 154 21.16 -22.59 4.88
N ASN A 155 20.70 -23.79 5.23
CA ASN A 155 20.25 -24.09 6.59
C ASN A 155 21.41 -24.01 7.60
N GLU A 156 22.59 -24.54 7.24
CA GLU A 156 23.78 -24.42 8.08
C GLU A 156 24.22 -22.96 8.30
N LYS A 157 24.09 -22.11 7.27
CA LYS A 157 24.34 -20.65 7.41
C LYS A 157 23.32 -19.96 8.31
N ILE A 158 22.05 -20.36 8.23
CA ILE A 158 20.97 -19.82 9.08
C ILE A 158 21.19 -20.21 10.54
N ASP A 159 21.52 -21.48 10.82
CA ASP A 159 21.80 -21.94 12.18
C ASP A 159 23.02 -21.23 12.78
N LYS A 160 24.05 -20.99 11.96
CA LYS A 160 25.23 -20.23 12.37
C LYS A 160 24.88 -18.77 12.69
N LEU A 161 24.01 -18.14 11.90
CA LEU A 161 23.50 -16.79 12.18
C LEU A 161 22.74 -16.72 13.50
N TYR A 162 21.88 -17.69 13.80
CA TYR A 162 21.16 -17.74 15.08
C TYR A 162 22.11 -17.93 16.26
N SER A 163 23.12 -18.81 16.11
CA SER A 163 24.17 -18.98 17.12
C SER A 163 24.96 -17.69 17.35
N ASP A 164 25.32 -16.97 16.29
CA ASP A 164 26.15 -15.76 16.40
C ASP A 164 25.34 -14.58 16.96
N MET A 165 24.04 -14.48 16.63
CA MET A 165 23.14 -13.52 17.31
C MET A 165 22.95 -13.82 18.79
N GLY A 166 22.88 -15.10 19.18
CA GLY A 166 22.84 -15.51 20.59
C GLY A 166 24.10 -15.11 21.36
N LYS A 167 25.28 -15.26 20.75
CA LYS A 167 26.55 -14.79 21.34
C LYS A 167 26.62 -13.27 21.47
N LEU A 168 26.11 -12.53 20.48
CA LEU A 168 26.06 -11.07 20.49
C LEU A 168 25.12 -10.57 21.59
N ALA A 169 23.96 -11.21 21.77
CA ALA A 169 23.04 -10.92 22.87
C ALA A 169 23.69 -11.13 24.24
N ASN A 170 24.42 -12.23 24.43
CA ASN A 170 25.14 -12.50 25.68
C ASN A 170 26.27 -11.48 25.92
N LEU A 171 27.03 -11.10 24.89
CA LEU A 171 28.06 -10.04 25.00
C LEU A 171 27.47 -8.67 25.36
N LEU A 172 26.28 -8.32 24.85
CA LEU A 172 25.60 -7.08 25.21
C LEU A 172 25.09 -7.08 26.65
N ILE A 173 24.68 -8.25 27.16
CA ILE A 173 24.31 -8.44 28.57
C ILE A 173 25.55 -8.31 29.45
N GLU A 174 26.68 -8.95 29.08
CA GLU A 174 27.95 -8.86 29.82
C GLU A 174 28.54 -7.43 29.80
N MET A 175 28.44 -6.70 28.69
CA MET A 175 28.84 -5.28 28.61
C MET A 175 28.01 -4.37 29.53
N LYS A 176 26.74 -4.74 29.78
CA LYS A 176 25.85 -4.03 30.71
C LYS A 176 26.21 -4.30 32.18
N GLU A 177 26.80 -5.46 32.48
CA GLU A 177 27.22 -5.84 33.84
C GLU A 177 28.64 -5.33 34.18
N GLY A 178 29.51 -5.14 33.18
CA GLY A 178 30.90 -4.68 33.37
C GLY A 178 31.11 -3.17 33.57
N SER A 179 30.11 -2.33 33.29
CA SER A 179 30.24 -0.87 33.38
C SER A 179 29.54 -0.31 34.62
N LYS A 180 30.15 -0.51 35.80
CA LYS A 180 29.93 0.38 36.94
C LYS A 180 30.68 1.69 36.70
N ILE A 181 30.07 2.60 35.94
CA ILE A 181 30.39 4.02 36.01
C ILE A 181 29.19 4.68 36.67
N SER A 182 29.39 5.17 37.89
CA SER A 182 28.46 6.00 38.61
C SER A 182 28.22 7.29 37.82
N VAL A 183 27.05 7.39 37.19
CA VAL A 183 26.44 8.66 36.87
C VAL A 183 25.06 8.59 37.50
N ASP A 184 24.78 9.55 38.38
CA ASP A 184 23.51 9.69 39.09
C ASP A 184 22.34 9.50 38.13
N ILE A 185 21.49 8.53 38.45
CA ILE A 185 20.24 8.28 37.76
C ILE A 185 19.24 9.32 38.29
N PRO A 186 18.73 10.26 37.48
CA PRO A 186 17.45 10.86 37.80
C PRO A 186 16.39 9.77 37.57
N GLU A 187 15.61 9.47 38.62
CA GLU A 187 14.42 8.63 38.53
C GLU A 187 13.46 9.16 37.46
N SER A 188 13.52 8.60 36.24
CA SER A 188 12.40 8.49 35.28
C SER A 188 12.91 8.00 33.92
N ILE A 189 13.12 6.69 33.76
CA ILE A 189 13.12 6.11 32.41
C ILE A 189 11.64 5.89 32.03
N ASN A 190 11.03 6.93 31.48
CA ASN A 190 9.72 6.85 30.83
C ASN A 190 9.85 5.97 29.58
N HIS A 191 9.06 4.89 29.49
CA HIS A 191 8.93 4.05 28.28
C HIS A 191 8.52 4.84 27.02
N GLY A 192 8.08 6.09 27.15
CA GLY A 192 7.78 6.98 26.02
C GLY A 192 8.99 7.39 25.16
N ASN A 193 10.19 7.50 25.74
CA ASN A 193 11.37 8.00 25.02
C ASN A 193 11.89 7.03 23.93
N LEU A 194 11.67 5.71 24.07
CA LEU A 194 12.13 4.75 23.06
C LEU A 194 11.27 4.82 21.79
N LEU A 195 9.95 5.00 21.96
CA LEU A 195 9.01 5.15 20.85
C LEU A 195 9.29 6.47 20.10
N GLU A 196 9.55 7.55 20.84
CA GLU A 196 9.91 8.86 20.27
C GLU A 196 11.23 8.79 19.48
N VAL A 197 12.24 8.09 19.99
CA VAL A 197 13.52 7.89 19.29
C VAL A 197 13.34 7.04 18.02
N LEU A 198 12.50 6.00 18.07
CA LEU A 198 12.19 5.17 16.91
C LEU A 198 11.35 5.94 15.86
N GLU A 199 10.36 6.72 16.28
CA GLU A 199 9.56 7.58 15.40
C GLU A 199 10.41 8.69 14.77
N HIS A 200 11.32 9.30 15.53
CA HIS A 200 12.30 10.26 15.02
C HIS A 200 13.28 9.61 14.02
N SER A 201 13.60 8.32 14.16
CA SER A 201 14.41 7.61 13.18
C SER A 201 13.65 7.36 11.88
N ALA A 202 12.38 6.94 11.96
CA ALA A 202 11.54 6.61 10.81
C ALA A 202 11.17 7.85 9.97
N ILE A 203 10.82 8.98 10.60
CA ILE A 203 10.59 10.25 9.90
C ILE A 203 11.86 10.74 9.19
N THR A 204 13.04 10.49 9.78
CA THR A 204 14.33 10.88 9.19
C THR A 204 14.67 10.02 7.98
N GLU A 205 14.41 8.72 8.04
CA GLU A 205 14.57 7.81 6.90
C GLU A 205 13.60 8.14 5.76
N TRP A 206 12.34 8.40 6.09
CA TRP A 206 11.33 8.81 5.11
C TRP A 206 11.72 10.11 4.39
N LYS A 207 12.11 11.15 5.16
CA LYS A 207 12.59 12.41 4.58
C LYS A 207 13.79 12.21 3.66
N LYS A 208 14.76 11.38 4.05
CA LYS A 208 15.92 11.05 3.20
C LYS A 208 15.49 10.41 1.88
N LYS A 209 14.55 9.47 1.91
CA LYS A 209 13.99 8.84 0.69
C LYS A 209 13.32 9.86 -0.22
N ILE A 210 12.47 10.72 0.34
CA ILE A 210 11.77 11.78 -0.40
C ILE A 210 12.75 12.78 -1.01
N TYR A 211 13.72 13.26 -0.24
CA TYR A 211 14.71 14.20 -0.75
C TYR A 211 15.59 13.58 -1.84
N SER A 212 15.93 12.29 -1.74
CA SER A 212 16.62 11.58 -2.82
C SER A 212 15.79 11.53 -4.11
N MET A 213 14.48 11.31 -4.02
CA MET A 213 13.59 11.35 -5.18
C MET A 213 13.48 12.76 -5.79
N ILE A 214 13.42 13.80 -4.94
CA ILE A 214 13.41 15.19 -5.40
C ILE A 214 14.75 15.56 -6.05
N ASP A 215 15.87 15.08 -5.51
CA ASP A 215 17.20 15.32 -6.08
C ASP A 215 17.30 14.72 -7.49
N ARG A 216 16.75 13.52 -7.70
CA ARG A 216 16.62 12.93 -9.05
C ARG A 216 15.83 13.83 -10.02
N LEU A 217 14.81 14.55 -9.53
CA LEU A 217 14.03 15.49 -10.35
C LEU A 217 14.79 16.78 -10.65
N ILE A 218 15.65 17.23 -9.73
CA ILE A 218 16.52 18.39 -9.92
C ILE A 218 17.61 18.04 -10.94
N ASP A 219 18.22 16.86 -10.83
CA ASP A 219 19.21 16.35 -11.78
C ASP A 219 18.61 16.19 -13.19
N ALA A 220 17.33 15.81 -13.29
CA ALA A 220 16.57 15.77 -14.54
C ALA A 220 16.17 17.16 -15.08
N GLY A 221 16.49 18.24 -14.38
CA GLY A 221 16.30 19.62 -14.83
C GLY A 221 14.85 20.13 -14.80
N LYS A 222 13.93 19.46 -14.08
CA LYS A 222 12.53 19.91 -13.94
C LYS A 222 12.31 20.91 -12.81
N CYS A 223 13.15 20.87 -11.77
CA CYS A 223 13.11 21.81 -10.65
C CYS A 223 14.49 22.44 -10.47
N LYS A 224 14.56 23.74 -10.16
CA LYS A 224 15.85 24.40 -9.90
C LYS A 224 16.32 24.15 -8.47
N GLU A 225 15.37 24.00 -7.54
CA GLU A 225 15.63 23.85 -6.12
C GLU A 225 14.60 22.92 -5.46
N ARG A 226 14.99 22.27 -4.37
CA ARG A 226 14.11 21.38 -3.57
C ARG A 226 12.84 22.09 -3.10
N SER A 227 12.97 23.37 -2.72
CA SER A 227 11.89 24.25 -2.27
C SER A 227 10.79 24.41 -3.33
N GLU A 228 11.18 24.69 -4.57
CA GLU A 228 10.28 24.87 -5.72
C GLU A 228 9.51 23.59 -6.05
N CYS A 229 10.23 22.45 -6.03
CA CYS A 229 9.65 21.12 -6.25
C CYS A 229 8.60 20.77 -5.18
N LEU A 230 8.91 21.00 -3.90
CA LEU A 230 7.96 20.80 -2.81
C LEU A 230 6.75 21.73 -2.95
N GLN A 231 6.97 23.01 -3.28
CA GLN A 231 5.88 23.97 -3.43
C GLN A 231 4.95 23.61 -4.60
N TYR A 232 5.49 23.05 -5.68
CA TYR A 232 4.69 22.50 -6.78
C TYR A 232 3.80 21.35 -6.30
N ILE A 233 4.36 20.37 -5.57
CA ILE A 233 3.60 19.22 -5.06
C ILE A 233 2.51 19.70 -4.09
N TYR A 234 2.83 20.61 -3.17
CA TYR A 234 1.83 21.15 -2.23
C TYR A 234 0.69 21.91 -2.92
N LYS A 235 1.00 22.67 -3.98
CA LYS A 235 -0.02 23.33 -4.82
C LYS A 235 -0.87 22.31 -5.58
N TYR A 236 -0.25 21.25 -6.09
CA TYR A 236 -0.96 20.16 -6.77
C TYR A 236 -1.91 19.44 -5.80
N MET A 237 -1.47 19.15 -4.58
CA MET A 237 -2.29 18.57 -3.52
C MET A 237 -3.47 19.47 -3.15
N ASN A 238 -3.25 20.78 -3.01
CA ASN A 238 -4.32 21.74 -2.76
C ASN A 238 -5.35 21.75 -3.90
N LYS A 239 -4.88 21.83 -5.16
CA LYS A 239 -5.76 21.95 -6.33
C LYS A 239 -6.58 20.68 -6.61
N ASN A 240 -5.97 19.51 -6.50
CA ASN A 240 -6.58 18.26 -6.96
C ASN A 240 -7.21 17.44 -5.82
N TYR A 241 -6.73 17.62 -4.59
CA TYR A 241 -7.22 16.88 -3.42
C TYR A 241 -7.84 17.80 -2.36
N GLY A 242 -7.90 19.12 -2.59
CA GLY A 242 -8.54 20.08 -1.69
C GLY A 242 -7.78 20.32 -0.38
N VAL A 243 -6.50 19.96 -0.30
CA VAL A 243 -5.70 20.08 0.93
C VAL A 243 -5.38 21.54 1.23
N VAL A 244 -5.92 22.06 2.35
CA VAL A 244 -5.68 23.44 2.81
C VAL A 244 -4.62 23.45 3.90
N TRP A 245 -3.35 23.52 3.49
CA TRP A 245 -2.19 23.44 4.40
C TRP A 245 -2.21 24.45 5.57
N ASP A 246 -2.72 25.66 5.35
CA ASP A 246 -2.84 26.69 6.39
C ASP A 246 -3.83 26.29 7.50
N GLN A 247 -4.86 25.53 7.16
CA GLN A 247 -5.85 25.03 8.12
C GLN A 247 -5.29 23.81 8.87
N GLU A 248 -4.70 22.86 8.16
CA GLU A 248 -4.09 21.67 8.75
C GLU A 248 -2.96 22.02 9.74
N MET A 249 -2.12 23.02 9.41
CA MET A 249 -1.09 23.52 10.33
C MET A 249 -1.68 24.14 11.60
N LYS A 250 -2.83 24.82 11.50
CA LYS A 250 -3.51 25.40 12.67
C LYS A 250 -4.09 24.30 13.55
N GLU A 251 -4.76 23.32 12.95
CA GLU A 251 -5.35 22.19 13.67
C GLU A 251 -4.27 21.35 14.39
N TYR A 252 -3.16 21.07 13.72
CA TYR A 252 -2.02 20.39 14.35
C TYR A 252 -1.41 21.21 15.50
N ALA A 253 -1.24 22.53 15.31
CA ALA A 253 -0.69 23.40 16.35
C ALA A 253 -1.59 23.49 17.59
N ILE A 254 -2.92 23.40 17.40
CA ILE A 254 -3.90 23.33 18.51
C ILE A 254 -3.75 22.02 19.28
N GLN A 255 -3.50 20.90 18.58
CA GLN A 255 -3.39 19.58 19.22
C GLN A 255 -2.03 19.35 19.90
N ASN A 256 -0.93 19.78 19.28
CA ASN A 256 0.43 19.41 19.69
C ASN A 256 1.29 20.59 20.19
N GLY A 257 0.74 21.81 20.25
CA GLY A 257 1.37 23.00 20.83
C GLY A 257 2.55 23.59 20.05
N LYS A 258 2.99 22.96 18.94
CA LYS A 258 4.07 23.45 18.06
C LYS A 258 3.60 23.51 16.60
N LYS A 259 4.06 24.52 15.87
CA LYS A 259 3.85 24.63 14.42
C LYS A 259 4.81 23.67 13.70
N PRO A 260 4.33 22.61 13.02
CA PRO A 260 5.18 21.70 12.29
C PRO A 260 5.59 22.30 10.94
N SER A 261 6.66 21.78 10.34
CA SER A 261 6.93 22.07 8.93
C SER A 261 5.91 21.33 8.03
N THR A 262 5.65 21.83 6.82
CA THR A 262 4.69 21.18 5.89
C THR A 262 5.06 19.73 5.59
N ILE A 263 6.36 19.44 5.53
CA ILE A 263 6.86 18.08 5.27
C ILE A 263 6.66 17.14 6.49
N ASP A 264 6.78 17.66 7.71
CA ASP A 264 6.48 16.90 8.94
C ASP A 264 4.99 16.61 9.05
N LEU A 265 4.16 17.60 8.75
CA LEU A 265 2.71 17.46 8.72
C LEU A 265 2.26 16.42 7.69
N THR A 266 2.94 16.40 6.52
CA THR A 266 2.70 15.40 5.48
C THR A 266 3.04 13.99 5.97
N TYR A 267 4.11 13.82 6.75
CA TYR A 267 4.48 12.51 7.31
C TYR A 267 3.50 12.03 8.38
N ASN A 268 3.11 12.93 9.29
CA ASN A 268 2.27 12.59 10.45
C ASN A 268 0.85 12.16 10.06
N ASN A 269 0.38 12.55 8.87
CA ASN A 269 -0.89 12.09 8.33
C ASN A 269 -0.65 11.04 7.24
N GLU A 270 -1.08 9.80 7.51
CA GLU A 270 -0.90 8.67 6.58
C GLU A 270 -1.50 8.91 5.19
N THR A 271 -2.64 9.62 5.13
CA THR A 271 -3.31 9.94 3.86
C THR A 271 -2.47 10.93 3.06
N TYR A 272 -1.97 11.99 3.71
CA TYR A 272 -1.12 12.98 3.05
C TYR A 272 0.21 12.37 2.61
N ARG A 273 0.80 11.52 3.45
CA ARG A 273 2.02 10.76 3.13
C ARG A 273 1.83 9.93 1.86
N SER A 274 0.75 9.15 1.77
CA SER A 274 0.47 8.30 0.62
C SER A 274 0.21 9.10 -0.66
N ILE A 275 -0.58 10.17 -0.58
CA ILE A 275 -0.85 11.04 -1.74
C ILE A 275 0.44 11.73 -2.21
N PHE A 276 1.23 12.25 -1.28
CA PHE A 276 2.49 12.91 -1.58
C PHE A 276 3.48 11.95 -2.25
N GLU A 277 3.64 10.74 -1.69
CA GLU A 277 4.49 9.69 -2.27
C GLU A 277 4.03 9.32 -3.68
N SER A 278 2.73 9.13 -3.88
CA SER A 278 2.17 8.78 -5.19
C SER A 278 2.45 9.86 -6.23
N ILE A 279 2.23 11.14 -5.90
CA ILE A 279 2.53 12.26 -6.81
C ILE A 279 4.03 12.31 -7.12
N LEU A 280 4.90 12.11 -6.13
CA LEU A 280 6.33 12.17 -6.32
C LEU A 280 6.85 11.00 -7.16
N VAL A 281 6.33 9.80 -6.93
CA VAL A 281 6.63 8.61 -7.74
C VAL A 281 6.17 8.83 -9.16
N ASP A 282 4.93 9.28 -9.39
CA ASP A 282 4.41 9.60 -10.72
C ASP A 282 5.28 10.66 -11.42
N LEU A 283 5.71 11.69 -10.70
CA LEU A 283 6.62 12.69 -11.27
C LEU A 283 7.95 12.05 -11.66
N VAL A 284 8.57 11.24 -10.80
CA VAL A 284 9.85 10.56 -11.09
C VAL A 284 9.71 9.54 -12.22
N GLU A 285 8.63 8.77 -12.27
CA GLU A 285 8.34 7.77 -13.30
C GLU A 285 8.01 8.41 -14.64
N ASN A 286 7.27 9.52 -14.67
CA ASN A 286 7.06 10.29 -15.89
C ASN A 286 8.38 10.89 -16.43
N ASN A 287 9.36 11.17 -15.55
CA ASN A 287 10.70 11.59 -15.98
C ASN A 287 11.56 10.41 -16.44
N THR A 288 11.48 9.27 -15.74
CA THR A 288 12.19 8.04 -16.14
C THR A 288 11.62 7.49 -17.47
N SER A 289 10.33 7.64 -17.72
CA SER A 289 9.67 7.26 -18.98
C SER A 289 9.97 8.25 -20.12
N GLN A 290 10.37 9.50 -19.81
CA GLN A 290 10.83 10.45 -20.83
C GLN A 290 12.31 10.27 -21.19
N ASP A 291 13.15 9.81 -20.27
CA ASP A 291 14.60 9.67 -20.50
C ASP A 291 15.08 8.23 -20.71
N GLU A 292 14.48 7.20 -20.09
CA GLU A 292 14.87 5.78 -20.25
C GLU A 292 14.05 5.02 -21.32
N GLU A 293 12.79 5.39 -21.58
CA GLU A 293 12.06 4.86 -22.75
C GLU A 293 12.54 5.49 -24.09
N MET A 294 13.35 6.56 -23.98
CA MET A 294 14.15 7.15 -25.05
C MET A 294 15.54 6.50 -25.18
N VAL A 295 15.79 5.31 -24.60
CA VAL A 295 16.79 4.41 -25.18
C VAL A 295 16.28 4.01 -26.56
N CYS A 296 16.73 4.77 -27.56
CA CYS A 296 16.22 4.74 -28.91
C CYS A 296 16.16 3.32 -29.45
N MET A 297 14.96 2.87 -29.79
CA MET A 297 14.80 1.73 -30.70
C MET A 297 15.70 1.90 -31.93
N THR A 298 15.85 3.15 -32.38
CA THR A 298 16.80 3.60 -33.39
C THR A 298 18.27 3.23 -33.10
N ASP A 299 18.76 3.39 -31.86
CA ASP A 299 20.13 3.03 -31.45
C ASP A 299 20.31 1.51 -31.43
N LYS A 300 19.33 0.78 -30.86
CA LYS A 300 19.36 -0.70 -30.85
C LYS A 300 19.38 -1.28 -32.27
N ILE A 301 18.63 -0.68 -33.19
CA ILE A 301 18.55 -1.13 -34.59
C ILE A 301 19.85 -0.83 -35.35
N ILE A 302 20.52 0.30 -35.08
CA ILE A 302 21.70 0.73 -35.85
C ILE A 302 23.01 0.16 -35.28
N THR A 303 23.04 -0.33 -34.04
CA THR A 303 24.25 -0.88 -33.39
C THR A 303 24.98 -1.92 -34.25
N PRO A 304 24.31 -2.90 -34.90
CA PRO A 304 24.97 -3.88 -35.77
C PRO A 304 25.60 -3.22 -37.01
N LEU A 305 24.99 -2.15 -37.53
CA LEU A 305 25.47 -1.45 -38.72
C LEU A 305 26.68 -0.56 -38.41
N ILE A 306 26.70 0.09 -37.23
CA ILE A 306 27.85 0.84 -36.73
C ILE A 306 29.07 -0.09 -36.60
N ALA A 307 28.86 -1.30 -36.05
CA ALA A 307 29.90 -2.30 -35.94
C ALA A 307 30.39 -2.79 -37.32
N LYS A 308 29.48 -3.02 -38.29
CA LYS A 308 29.83 -3.42 -39.66
C LYS A 308 30.70 -2.38 -40.38
N TYR A 309 30.41 -1.08 -40.20
CA TYR A 309 31.16 0.01 -40.84
C TYR A 309 32.34 0.54 -40.02
N ASN A 310 32.59 -0.02 -38.83
CA ASN A 310 33.64 0.41 -37.90
C ASN A 310 33.62 1.94 -37.66
N ASP A 311 32.42 2.48 -37.44
CA ASP A 311 32.19 3.92 -37.32
C ASP A 311 32.58 4.44 -35.94
N ASN A 312 33.69 5.17 -35.87
CA ASN A 312 34.19 5.81 -34.65
C ASN A 312 33.65 7.23 -34.41
N SER A 313 32.70 7.70 -35.21
CA SER A 313 32.09 9.01 -35.02
C SER A 313 31.25 9.05 -33.74
N ASN A 314 31.12 10.24 -33.14
CA ASN A 314 30.34 10.42 -31.91
C ASN A 314 28.92 9.84 -32.08
N ALA A 315 28.59 8.82 -31.27
CA ALA A 315 27.33 8.06 -31.31
C ALA A 315 26.95 7.46 -32.70
N GLY A 316 27.93 7.15 -33.56
CA GLY A 316 27.68 6.55 -34.88
C GLY A 316 26.98 7.51 -35.86
N CYS A 317 27.20 8.82 -35.71
CA CYS A 317 26.57 9.86 -36.50
C CYS A 317 26.79 9.70 -38.01
N ALA A 318 27.95 9.20 -38.45
CA ALA A 318 28.21 8.96 -39.87
C ALA A 318 27.30 7.85 -40.43
N THR A 319 27.14 6.76 -39.70
CA THR A 319 26.22 5.66 -40.04
C THR A 319 24.77 6.14 -40.08
N TYR A 320 24.36 6.97 -39.12
CA TYR A 320 23.02 7.58 -39.11
C TYR A 320 22.74 8.40 -40.37
N LYS A 321 23.70 9.21 -40.83
CA LYS A 321 23.55 10.01 -42.07
C LYS A 321 23.36 9.13 -43.30
N LEU A 322 24.11 8.03 -43.40
CA LEU A 322 23.98 7.07 -44.50
C LEU A 322 22.61 6.41 -44.49
N VAL A 323 22.13 6.00 -43.32
CA VAL A 323 20.78 5.42 -43.16
C VAL A 323 19.71 6.43 -43.57
N TYR A 324 19.82 7.70 -43.16
CA TYR A 324 18.86 8.74 -43.58
C TYR A 324 18.84 8.94 -45.10
N ALA A 325 20.00 8.95 -45.74
CA ALA A 325 20.07 9.01 -47.21
C ALA A 325 19.44 7.77 -47.87
N ARG A 326 19.61 6.58 -47.28
CA ARG A 326 18.97 5.35 -47.77
C ARG A 326 17.45 5.37 -47.56
N MET A 327 16.96 5.92 -46.45
CA MET A 327 15.53 6.11 -46.21
C MET A 327 14.91 7.00 -47.28
N ASP A 328 15.56 8.11 -47.65
CA ASP A 328 15.07 9.01 -48.70
C ASP A 328 15.03 8.33 -50.09
N LYS A 329 15.93 7.36 -50.36
CA LYS A 329 15.90 6.52 -51.57
C LYS A 329 14.75 5.51 -51.57
N ILE A 330 14.42 4.92 -50.42
CA ILE A 330 13.32 3.96 -50.30
C ILE A 330 11.97 4.67 -50.44
N LYS A 331 11.83 5.82 -49.78
CA LYS A 331 10.65 6.66 -49.85
C LYS A 331 11.05 8.11 -49.63
N PRO A 332 10.67 9.05 -50.51
CA PRO A 332 11.00 10.45 -50.30
C PRO A 332 10.32 10.98 -49.03
N ILE A 333 11.12 11.42 -48.05
CA ILE A 333 10.63 11.95 -46.78
C ILE A 333 10.85 13.46 -46.75
N CYS A 334 9.76 14.23 -46.62
CA CYS A 334 9.84 15.67 -46.38
C CYS A 334 10.22 15.95 -44.91
N TRP A 335 11.51 15.97 -44.60
CA TRP A 335 12.03 16.17 -43.25
C TRP A 335 11.58 17.50 -42.62
N SER A 336 11.58 18.60 -43.39
CA SER A 336 11.19 19.94 -42.89
C SER A 336 9.75 19.98 -42.36
N ASN A 337 8.80 19.34 -43.06
CA ASN A 337 7.40 19.30 -42.64
C ASN A 337 7.22 18.44 -41.38
N ARG A 338 8.02 17.39 -41.22
CA ARG A 338 7.95 16.49 -40.06
C ARG A 338 8.60 17.09 -38.84
N GLU A 339 9.69 17.83 -39.03
CA GLU A 339 10.34 18.63 -37.99
C GLU A 339 9.40 19.71 -37.44
N ALA A 340 8.76 20.49 -38.30
CA ALA A 340 7.78 21.50 -37.89
C ALA A 340 6.60 20.88 -37.11
N ARG A 341 6.07 19.74 -37.58
CA ARG A 341 5.00 19.02 -36.85
C ARG A 341 5.46 18.51 -35.49
N TYR A 342 6.69 18.00 -35.39
CA TYR A 342 7.22 17.49 -34.13
C TYR A 342 7.45 18.63 -33.12
N ILE A 343 8.02 19.75 -33.57
CA ILE A 343 8.22 20.96 -32.77
C ILE A 343 6.88 21.46 -32.21
N ASN A 344 5.84 21.55 -33.05
CA ASN A 344 4.51 21.99 -32.64
C ASN A 344 3.82 21.00 -31.70
N LYS A 345 4.02 19.69 -31.90
CA LYS A 345 3.39 18.63 -31.08
C LYS A 345 3.98 18.55 -29.67
N HIS A 346 5.30 18.75 -29.54
CA HIS A 346 6.04 18.54 -28.29
C HIS A 346 6.51 19.86 -27.65
N GLU A 347 6.11 21.00 -28.21
CA GLU A 347 6.50 22.35 -27.74
C GLU A 347 8.02 22.54 -27.56
N LYS A 348 8.84 21.92 -28.43
CA LYS A 348 10.31 21.97 -28.35
C LYS A 348 10.91 23.01 -29.31
N LYS A 349 12.02 23.64 -28.91
CA LYS A 349 12.74 24.62 -29.77
C LYS A 349 13.39 23.98 -31.01
N THR A 350 13.82 22.72 -30.92
CA THR A 350 14.49 21.99 -32.00
C THR A 350 14.12 20.51 -31.96
N ALA A 351 14.23 19.82 -33.10
CA ALA A 351 13.98 18.38 -33.20
C ALA A 351 15.09 17.68 -33.99
N THR A 352 15.63 16.59 -33.43
CA THR A 352 16.58 15.74 -34.16
C THR A 352 15.82 14.73 -35.03
N LYS A 353 16.38 14.37 -36.19
CA LYS A 353 15.80 13.32 -37.06
C LYS A 353 15.58 12.01 -36.31
N LYS A 354 16.48 11.67 -35.38
CA LYS A 354 16.38 10.54 -34.46
C LYS A 354 15.09 10.56 -33.63
N ASN A 355 14.78 11.69 -33.01
CA ASN A 355 13.56 11.85 -32.20
C ASN A 355 12.28 11.80 -33.06
N ILE A 356 12.33 12.38 -34.26
CA ILE A 356 11.22 12.34 -35.22
C ILE A 356 10.91 10.89 -35.66
N ILE A 357 11.94 10.06 -35.85
CA ILE A 357 11.77 8.66 -36.25
C ILE A 357 11.18 7.82 -35.11
N ASN A 358 11.63 8.04 -33.87
CA ASN A 358 11.08 7.32 -32.71
C ASN A 358 9.61 7.67 -32.43
N ASP A 359 9.17 8.91 -32.66
CA ASP A 359 7.78 9.32 -32.47
C ASP A 359 6.83 8.75 -33.56
N SER A 360 7.35 8.32 -34.72
CA SER A 360 6.53 7.84 -35.83
C SER A 360 6.77 6.37 -36.18
N LYS A 361 5.76 5.52 -35.88
CA LYS A 361 5.73 4.11 -36.30
C LYS A 361 5.97 3.90 -37.80
N SER A 362 5.51 4.84 -38.64
CA SER A 362 5.69 4.79 -40.09
C SER A 362 7.16 4.99 -40.51
N LEU A 363 7.85 5.95 -39.90
CA LEU A 363 9.27 6.20 -40.16
C LEU A 363 10.14 5.11 -39.57
N MET A 364 9.78 4.58 -38.41
CA MET A 364 10.48 3.46 -37.79
C MET A 364 10.49 2.21 -38.68
N LYS A 365 9.40 1.93 -39.40
CA LYS A 365 9.34 0.84 -40.39
C LYS A 365 10.32 1.07 -41.55
N ILE A 366 10.38 2.30 -42.07
CA ILE A 366 11.29 2.67 -43.16
C ILE A 366 12.75 2.63 -42.69
N PHE A 367 13.02 3.09 -41.47
CA PHE A 367 14.34 3.05 -40.85
C PHE A 367 14.84 1.61 -40.68
N ARG A 368 14.00 0.69 -40.16
CA ARG A 368 14.33 -0.74 -40.08
C ARG A 368 14.60 -1.35 -41.46
N ALA A 369 13.79 -1.02 -42.45
CA ALA A 369 13.98 -1.52 -43.82
C ALA A 369 15.30 -1.02 -44.42
N ALA A 370 15.64 0.26 -44.21
CA ALA A 370 16.90 0.85 -44.66
C ALA A 370 18.12 0.18 -44.01
N VAL A 371 18.09 0.01 -42.68
CA VAL A 371 19.18 -0.66 -41.96
C VAL A 371 19.33 -2.11 -42.38
N LYS A 372 18.22 -2.84 -42.57
CA LYS A 372 18.24 -4.22 -43.05
C LYS A 372 18.85 -4.34 -44.45
N GLN A 373 18.46 -3.48 -45.39
CA GLN A 373 19.07 -3.44 -46.73
C GLN A 373 20.58 -3.20 -46.67
N MET A 374 21.03 -2.24 -45.87
CA MET A 374 22.47 -1.93 -45.74
C MET A 374 23.27 -3.04 -45.02
N LEU A 375 22.62 -3.85 -44.18
CA LEU A 375 23.23 -5.04 -43.59
C LEU A 375 23.36 -6.19 -44.59
N GLU A 376 22.36 -6.36 -45.47
CA GLU A 376 22.31 -7.42 -46.49
C GLU A 376 23.13 -7.08 -47.76
N GLU A 377 23.49 -5.81 -47.97
CA GLU A 377 24.43 -5.39 -49.02
C GLU A 377 25.86 -5.84 -48.61
N GLU A 378 26.40 -6.84 -49.32
CA GLU A 378 27.78 -7.35 -49.17
C GLU A 378 28.84 -6.33 -49.60
#